data_AF-A0A4Q6B133-F1
#
_entry.id   AF-A0A4Q6B133-F1
#
_cell.length_a   1.000
_cell.length_b   1.000
_cell.length_c   1.000
_cell.angle_alpha   90.00
_cell.angle_beta   90.00
_cell.angle_gamma   90.00
#
_symmetry.space_group_name_H-M   'P 1'
#
loop_
_entity.id
_entity.type
_entity.pdbx_description
1 polymer ?
#
loop_
_entity_poly.entity_id
_entity_poly.type
_entity_poly.pdbx_seq_one_letter_code
_entity_poly.pdbx_strand_id
1 'polypeptide(L)'
;MKPSTGFLWLGLSLSTLLSCKHSESSQIASSDNAAGEHYQINREQPRLCTAIRGNGPLIWAHFASMAKILETEGLVEGVAGGSSASISSFLYESMLTNPAIWKNCSSGACSSQEVAARLAFMMKTLPLWLDTAKESKEAVALAYVAETAKTVKSFDFKSLDVNEITKLKDALGELKKLLLSSTIRGLLNKDFLDFITPKATDNLESLSFRAQEAKDGLVNFGKFSAKSSNILYRPGLLDFKAVAALFASIGDFYAGAAGESAKAWPSLLGECSPLARDKTPWDMKGQPCEKSIKSAMERFLREDRSMQVKRGDSRVGDVIPAIASTAILIKGQEIWEEGQKAYFRGQTTELKFPDGAVRFGYASNFAEGERLKQTMPNFGDKRSSMYQSLGAMRWVDFMSVSPAEPGLASALTFKDAESKNLLSFGGWSDLSPVMVLKAANCQKVIYVTREGEDSEFAQGVAGLVGLNPIHDELFSLGNNKSSFSEALNRADAVYCTKWNDYNGTSLEDIKNTFTQAYRGGVLYKGDRTGAPVGCAKIP
;
A
#
# COMPACT_ATOMS: atom_id res chain seq x y z
N MET A 1 -28.42 21.27 57.79
CA MET A 1 -28.56 19.80 57.71
C MET A 1 -27.23 19.21 57.26
N LYS A 2 -26.88 18.07 57.85
CA LYS A 2 -25.53 17.51 57.99
C LYS A 2 -24.78 17.23 56.67
N PRO A 3 -23.44 17.40 56.64
CA PRO A 3 -22.52 17.01 55.57
C PRO A 3 -21.88 15.63 55.82
N SER A 4 -21.23 15.03 54.82
CA SER A 4 -20.21 14.00 55.07
C SER A 4 -19.02 14.11 54.11
N THR A 5 -17.93 14.58 54.70
CA THR A 5 -16.53 14.47 54.31
C THR A 5 -16.03 13.02 54.28
N GLY A 6 -15.01 12.75 53.45
CA GLY A 6 -14.13 11.59 53.58
C GLY A 6 -12.76 11.90 52.97
N PHE A 7 -11.80 12.19 53.84
CA PHE A 7 -10.42 12.62 53.55
C PHE A 7 -9.44 11.45 53.80
N LEU A 8 -8.39 11.37 52.98
CA LEU A 8 -7.03 10.81 53.17
C LEU A 8 -6.82 9.36 53.68
N TRP A 9 -5.91 8.62 53.00
CA TRP A 9 -4.61 8.19 53.57
C TRP A 9 -3.58 7.83 52.48
N LEU A 10 -2.31 8.12 52.80
CA LEU A 10 -1.09 7.89 52.02
C LEU A 10 -0.72 6.41 51.87
N GLY A 11 0.04 6.10 50.80
CA GLY A 11 0.84 4.89 50.68
C GLY A 11 1.95 5.03 49.64
N LEU A 12 3.06 5.64 50.04
CA LEU A 12 4.34 5.61 49.33
C LEU A 12 4.99 4.24 49.51
N SER A 13 5.33 3.55 48.42
CA SER A 13 6.54 2.72 48.38
C SER A 13 7.18 2.77 47.00
N LEU A 14 8.33 3.45 46.99
CA LEU A 14 9.37 3.35 45.99
C LEU A 14 10.03 1.96 46.12
N SER A 15 10.70 1.52 45.06
CA SER A 15 11.62 0.37 44.95
C SER A 15 11.04 -1.00 44.55
N THR A 16 11.13 -1.31 43.26
CA THR A 16 11.92 -2.46 42.78
C THR A 16 12.40 -2.16 41.36
N LEU A 17 13.71 -2.17 41.19
CA LEU A 17 14.43 -2.05 39.93
C LEU A 17 14.10 -3.25 39.03
N LEU A 18 13.61 -2.95 37.83
CA LEU A 18 13.48 -3.88 36.72
C LEU A 18 14.88 -4.38 36.31
N SER A 19 15.17 -5.62 36.69
CA SER A 19 16.20 -6.43 36.03
C SER A 19 15.51 -7.19 34.89
N CYS A 20 15.36 -6.56 33.73
CA CYS A 20 14.97 -7.26 32.52
C CYS A 20 16.23 -7.84 31.87
N LYS A 21 16.52 -9.10 32.22
CA LYS A 21 17.37 -9.97 31.40
C LYS A 21 16.83 -9.97 29.96
N HIS A 22 17.68 -9.58 29.01
CA HIS A 22 17.52 -9.96 27.61
C HIS A 22 17.42 -11.49 27.54
N SER A 23 16.24 -12.01 27.18
CA SER A 23 16.14 -13.36 26.66
C SER A 23 16.36 -13.27 25.16
N GLU A 24 17.54 -13.68 24.71
CA GLU A 24 17.73 -14.13 23.34
C GLU A 24 16.83 -15.36 23.11
N SER A 25 15.82 -15.21 22.26
CA SER A 25 15.17 -16.32 21.56
C SER A 25 15.58 -16.18 20.08
N SER A 26 15.92 -17.21 19.33
CA SER A 26 16.02 -18.64 19.59
C SER A 26 16.84 -19.21 18.44
N GLN A 27 17.90 -19.94 18.75
CA GLN A 27 18.52 -20.86 17.80
C GLN A 27 17.50 -21.96 17.48
N ILE A 28 17.13 -22.08 16.21
CA ILE A 28 16.44 -23.25 15.68
C ILE A 28 17.51 -24.33 15.54
N ALA A 29 17.45 -25.31 16.45
CA ALA A 29 18.34 -26.47 16.43
C ALA A 29 17.98 -27.40 15.26
N SER A 30 19.00 -27.73 14.46
CA SER A 30 18.99 -28.77 13.45
C SER A 30 19.10 -30.16 14.09
N SER A 31 18.22 -31.08 13.73
CA SER A 31 18.47 -32.51 13.85
C SER A 31 17.88 -33.24 12.65
N ASP A 32 18.73 -33.94 11.92
CA ASP A 32 18.40 -34.83 10.81
C ASP A 32 17.52 -36.00 11.29
N ASN A 33 16.46 -36.32 10.52
CA ASN A 33 16.17 -37.66 9.99
C ASN A 33 14.90 -37.64 9.11
N ALA A 34 14.97 -38.38 8.01
CA ALA A 34 14.09 -38.35 6.84
C ALA A 34 12.58 -38.57 7.11
N ALA A 35 11.77 -37.54 6.82
CA ALA A 35 10.34 -37.61 6.47
C ALA A 35 9.89 -36.25 5.91
N GLY A 36 9.64 -36.16 4.59
CA GLY A 36 9.06 -35.01 3.89
C GLY A 36 9.71 -33.65 4.18
N GLU A 37 10.76 -33.28 3.43
CA GLU A 37 11.40 -31.96 3.56
C GLU A 37 10.36 -30.84 3.56
N HIS A 38 10.27 -30.13 4.69
CA HIS A 38 9.51 -28.89 4.77
C HIS A 38 10.08 -27.91 3.75
N TYR A 39 9.25 -27.43 2.84
CA TYR A 39 9.66 -26.39 1.91
C TYR A 39 10.13 -25.16 2.66
N GLN A 40 11.40 -24.78 2.48
CA GLN A 40 11.95 -23.53 3.00
C GLN A 40 12.11 -22.53 1.87
N ILE A 41 11.71 -21.28 2.11
CA ILE A 41 11.88 -20.20 1.15
C ILE A 41 13.38 -19.86 1.08
N ASN A 42 13.95 -19.94 -0.13
CA ASN A 42 15.33 -19.52 -0.34
C ASN A 42 15.39 -17.99 -0.46
N ARG A 43 15.83 -17.32 0.61
CA ARG A 43 15.93 -15.85 0.66
C ARG A 43 17.14 -15.31 -0.09
N GLU A 44 18.21 -16.08 -0.21
CA GLU A 44 19.44 -15.66 -0.89
C GLU A 44 19.29 -15.72 -2.42
N GLN A 45 18.50 -16.68 -2.90
CA GLN A 45 18.21 -16.87 -4.33
C GLN A 45 16.72 -17.20 -4.53
N PRO A 46 15.82 -16.21 -4.40
CA PRO A 46 14.40 -16.44 -4.63
C PRO A 46 14.16 -16.91 -6.06
N ARG A 47 13.45 -18.02 -6.22
CA ARG A 47 13.20 -18.64 -7.54
C ARG A 47 12.25 -17.82 -8.38
N LEU A 48 11.13 -17.40 -7.78
CA LEU A 48 10.10 -16.62 -8.44
C LEU A 48 9.80 -15.37 -7.62
N CYS A 49 9.94 -14.20 -8.24
CA CYS A 49 9.57 -12.93 -7.65
C CYS A 49 8.56 -12.18 -8.52
N THR A 50 7.78 -11.32 -7.88
CA THR A 50 6.83 -10.46 -8.59
C THR A 50 7.16 -8.98 -8.37
N ALA A 51 7.46 -8.27 -9.46
CA ALA A 51 7.47 -6.81 -9.48
C ALA A 51 6.03 -6.34 -9.71
N ILE A 52 5.47 -5.55 -8.80
CA ILE A 52 4.07 -5.10 -8.88
C ILE A 52 4.06 -3.59 -9.14
N ARG A 53 3.47 -3.20 -10.28
CA ARG A 53 3.22 -1.80 -10.60
C ARG A 53 2.12 -1.24 -9.70
N GLY A 54 2.43 -0.20 -8.93
CA GLY A 54 1.44 0.53 -8.14
C GLY A 54 0.36 1.18 -9.02
N ASN A 55 -0.88 1.17 -8.53
CA ASN A 55 -2.06 1.52 -9.33
C ASN A 55 -3.21 2.13 -8.51
N GLY A 56 -2.89 2.73 -7.36
CA GLY A 56 -3.87 3.36 -6.46
C GLY A 56 -5.11 2.47 -6.19
N PRO A 57 -6.33 2.93 -6.51
CA PRO A 57 -7.61 2.28 -6.17
C PRO A 57 -7.87 0.98 -6.92
N LEU A 58 -7.11 0.71 -7.98
CA LEU A 58 -7.22 -0.49 -8.80
C LEU A 58 -6.35 -1.64 -8.27
N ILE A 59 -5.99 -1.60 -6.98
CA ILE A 59 -5.24 -2.64 -6.24
C ILE A 59 -5.83 -4.05 -6.41
N TRP A 60 -7.13 -4.15 -6.71
CA TRP A 60 -7.83 -5.41 -6.99
C TRP A 60 -7.19 -6.21 -8.11
N ALA A 61 -6.62 -5.53 -9.11
CA ALA A 61 -5.90 -6.19 -10.17
C ALA A 61 -4.60 -6.84 -9.69
N HIS A 62 -3.97 -6.33 -8.63
CA HIS A 62 -2.79 -6.96 -8.02
C HIS A 62 -3.18 -8.31 -7.43
N PHE A 63 -4.27 -8.35 -6.64
CA PHE A 63 -4.72 -9.57 -5.97
C PHE A 63 -5.14 -10.64 -6.98
N ALA A 64 -5.84 -10.22 -8.04
CA ALA A 64 -6.21 -11.08 -9.15
C ALA A 64 -4.99 -11.66 -9.88
N SER A 65 -4.04 -10.79 -10.26
CA SER A 65 -2.82 -11.19 -10.97
C SER A 65 -1.95 -12.12 -10.11
N MET A 66 -1.76 -11.77 -8.84
CA MET A 66 -1.01 -12.59 -7.89
C MET A 66 -1.67 -13.97 -7.69
N ALA A 67 -3.00 -14.02 -7.55
CA ALA A 67 -3.71 -15.29 -7.44
C ALA A 67 -3.48 -16.17 -8.69
N LYS A 68 -3.56 -15.60 -9.89
CA LYS A 68 -3.33 -16.35 -11.12
C LYS A 68 -1.87 -16.80 -11.27
N ILE A 69 -0.91 -15.94 -10.93
CA ILE A 69 0.53 -16.29 -10.89
C ILE A 69 0.76 -17.46 -9.94
N LEU A 70 0.22 -17.41 -8.71
CA LEU A 70 0.37 -18.50 -7.74
C LEU A 70 -0.17 -19.84 -8.26
N GLU A 71 -1.28 -19.83 -9.00
CA GLU A 71 -1.88 -21.04 -9.58
C GLU A 71 -1.13 -21.62 -10.78
N THR A 72 -0.44 -20.78 -11.54
CA THR A 72 0.16 -21.14 -12.83
C THR A 72 1.68 -21.25 -12.78
N GLU A 73 2.33 -20.42 -11.97
CA GLU A 73 3.77 -20.26 -11.87
C GLU A 73 4.34 -20.79 -10.56
N GLY A 74 3.49 -20.99 -9.55
CA GLY A 74 3.86 -21.51 -8.24
C GLY A 74 4.18 -20.41 -7.21
N LEU A 75 4.90 -20.79 -6.16
CA LEU A 75 5.10 -19.93 -4.99
C LEU A 75 5.96 -18.71 -5.33
N VAL A 76 5.46 -17.52 -5.01
CA VAL A 76 6.23 -16.28 -5.11
C VAL A 76 7.09 -16.13 -3.85
N GLU A 77 8.40 -16.12 -4.02
CA GLU A 77 9.42 -16.07 -2.96
C GLU A 77 10.01 -14.67 -2.77
N GLY A 78 9.61 -13.67 -3.56
CA GLY A 78 10.02 -12.26 -3.39
C GLY A 78 9.08 -11.29 -4.08
N VAL A 79 8.95 -10.08 -3.55
CA VAL A 79 8.00 -9.07 -4.07
C VAL A 79 8.57 -7.66 -3.98
N ALA A 80 8.25 -6.81 -4.94
CA ALA A 80 8.60 -5.39 -4.84
C ALA A 80 7.53 -4.48 -5.45
N GLY A 81 7.42 -3.26 -4.91
CA GLY A 81 6.49 -2.25 -5.40
C GLY A 81 6.36 -1.02 -4.49
N GLY A 82 5.88 0.07 -5.08
CA GLY A 82 5.49 1.28 -4.37
C GLY A 82 3.98 1.48 -4.36
N SER A 83 3.50 2.40 -3.52
CA SER A 83 2.09 2.80 -3.46
C SER A 83 1.18 1.63 -3.04
N SER A 84 0.08 1.38 -3.75
CA SER A 84 -0.81 0.24 -3.50
C SER A 84 -0.13 -1.13 -3.66
N ALA A 85 1.00 -1.21 -4.37
CA ALA A 85 1.80 -2.43 -4.43
C ALA A 85 2.48 -2.74 -3.07
N SER A 86 2.87 -1.72 -2.30
CA SER A 86 3.39 -1.90 -0.93
C SER A 86 2.37 -2.59 -0.02
N ILE A 87 1.08 -2.22 -0.17
CA ILE A 87 -0.03 -2.88 0.54
C ILE A 87 -0.17 -4.33 0.08
N SER A 88 -0.12 -4.59 -1.23
CA SER A 88 -0.19 -5.95 -1.77
C SER A 88 0.96 -6.83 -1.27
N SER A 89 2.19 -6.29 -1.22
CA SER A 89 3.36 -6.97 -0.68
C SER A 89 3.20 -7.29 0.81
N PHE A 90 2.74 -6.33 1.61
CA PHE A 90 2.45 -6.53 3.03
C PHE A 90 1.42 -7.64 3.27
N LEU A 91 0.31 -7.61 2.53
CA LEU A 91 -0.75 -8.61 2.66
C LEU A 91 -0.24 -10.00 2.25
N TYR A 92 0.55 -10.09 1.17
CA TYR A 92 1.17 -11.35 0.76
C TYR A 92 2.13 -11.91 1.84
N GLU A 93 3.03 -11.07 2.38
CA GLU A 93 3.90 -11.48 3.50
C GLU A 93 3.09 -11.87 4.75
N SER A 94 1.94 -11.23 4.98
CA SER A 94 1.05 -11.60 6.08
C SER A 94 0.45 -12.99 5.87
N MET A 95 -0.05 -13.29 4.67
CA MET A 95 -0.55 -14.63 4.34
C MET A 95 0.51 -15.71 4.53
N LEU A 96 1.77 -15.43 4.14
CA LEU A 96 2.89 -16.36 4.31
C LEU A 96 3.20 -16.73 5.77
N THR A 97 2.87 -15.84 6.71
CA THR A 97 3.06 -16.10 8.15
C THR A 97 1.98 -17.01 8.77
N ASN A 98 0.93 -17.34 8.03
CA ASN A 98 -0.16 -18.16 8.53
C ASN A 98 0.27 -19.63 8.67
N PRO A 99 0.28 -20.22 9.88
CA PRO A 99 0.72 -21.60 10.06
C PRO A 99 -0.09 -22.64 9.26
N ALA A 100 -1.35 -22.33 8.96
CA ALA A 100 -2.24 -23.23 8.25
C ALA A 100 -1.88 -23.40 6.76
N ILE A 101 -1.12 -22.47 6.15
CA ILE A 101 -0.70 -22.66 4.74
C ILE A 101 0.35 -23.77 4.61
N TRP A 102 1.14 -23.99 5.66
CA TRP A 102 2.30 -24.90 5.68
C TRP A 102 2.00 -26.31 6.21
N LYS A 103 0.81 -26.53 6.78
CA LYS A 103 0.46 -27.77 7.52
C LYS A 103 -0.77 -28.47 6.94
N ASN A 104 -0.98 -29.72 7.35
CA ASN A 104 -2.17 -30.51 7.04
C ASN A 104 -2.42 -30.64 5.54
N CYS A 105 -1.36 -30.88 4.76
CA CYS A 105 -1.48 -31.31 3.37
C CYS A 105 -1.56 -32.83 3.29
N SER A 106 -1.92 -33.35 2.11
CA SER A 106 -2.18 -34.78 1.86
C SER A 106 -1.04 -35.70 2.33
N SER A 107 0.20 -35.21 2.32
CA SER A 107 1.44 -35.87 2.73
C SER A 107 1.99 -35.43 4.10
N GLY A 108 1.20 -34.73 4.90
CA GLY A 108 1.65 -34.07 6.14
C GLY A 108 2.24 -32.69 5.86
N ALA A 109 3.47 -32.64 5.33
CA ALA A 109 4.10 -31.40 4.87
C ALA A 109 3.54 -30.95 3.52
N CYS A 110 3.33 -29.65 3.35
CA CYS A 110 2.79 -29.07 2.13
C CYS A 110 3.87 -28.86 1.07
N SER A 111 3.58 -29.28 -0.16
CA SER A 111 4.37 -28.95 -1.34
C SER A 111 4.26 -27.46 -1.68
N SER A 112 5.22 -26.95 -2.46
CA SER A 112 5.20 -25.54 -2.91
C SER A 112 3.95 -25.18 -3.71
N GLN A 113 3.42 -26.12 -4.49
CA GLN A 113 2.20 -25.96 -5.26
C GLN A 113 0.95 -25.92 -4.38
N GLU A 114 0.88 -26.75 -3.33
CA GLU A 114 -0.22 -26.68 -2.36
C GLU A 114 -0.20 -25.36 -1.59
N VAL A 115 0.99 -24.90 -1.16
CA VAL A 115 1.15 -23.59 -0.51
C VAL A 115 0.72 -22.47 -1.47
N ALA A 116 1.16 -22.51 -2.73
CA ALA A 116 0.79 -21.52 -3.73
C ALA A 116 -0.73 -21.50 -3.99
N ALA A 117 -1.38 -22.67 -4.09
CA ALA A 117 -2.83 -22.76 -4.26
C ALA A 117 -3.60 -22.17 -3.06
N ARG A 118 -3.11 -22.39 -1.83
CA ARG A 118 -3.68 -21.81 -0.61
C ARG A 118 -3.53 -20.29 -0.56
N LEU A 119 -2.35 -19.77 -0.92
CA LEU A 119 -2.13 -18.33 -1.05
C LEU A 119 -2.98 -17.70 -2.15
N ALA A 120 -3.16 -18.40 -3.28
CA ALA A 120 -4.04 -17.95 -4.36
C ALA A 120 -5.49 -17.82 -3.88
N PHE A 121 -5.98 -18.79 -3.09
CA PHE A 121 -7.28 -18.69 -2.45
C PHE A 121 -7.36 -17.48 -1.51
N MET A 122 -6.37 -17.28 -0.62
CA MET A 122 -6.35 -16.12 0.28
C MET A 122 -6.38 -14.79 -0.49
N MET A 123 -5.60 -14.64 -1.56
CA MET A 123 -5.62 -13.48 -2.44
C MET A 123 -7.01 -13.22 -3.05
N LYS A 124 -7.72 -14.27 -3.46
CA LYS A 124 -9.09 -14.17 -3.97
C LYS A 124 -10.10 -13.74 -2.89
N THR A 125 -9.84 -13.99 -1.62
CA THR A 125 -10.80 -13.58 -0.58
C THR A 125 -10.74 -12.08 -0.25
N LEU A 126 -9.71 -11.34 -0.68
CA LEU A 126 -9.55 -9.93 -0.34
C LEU A 126 -10.76 -9.04 -0.72
N PRO A 127 -11.37 -9.17 -1.92
CA PRO A 127 -12.59 -8.43 -2.24
C PRO A 127 -13.79 -8.74 -1.32
N LEU A 128 -13.82 -9.88 -0.62
CA LEU A 128 -14.96 -10.26 0.24
C LEU A 128 -15.07 -9.37 1.48
N TRP A 129 -13.98 -8.71 1.89
CA TRP A 129 -14.02 -7.69 2.94
C TRP A 129 -14.97 -6.53 2.62
N LEU A 130 -15.17 -6.20 1.33
CA LEU A 130 -16.13 -5.16 0.92
C LEU A 130 -17.57 -5.53 1.29
N ASP A 131 -17.88 -6.82 1.35
CA ASP A 131 -19.19 -7.32 1.74
C ASP A 131 -19.30 -7.52 3.25
N THR A 132 -18.26 -8.10 3.86
CA THR A 132 -18.28 -8.48 5.28
C THR A 132 -18.19 -7.28 6.21
N ALA A 133 -17.46 -6.24 5.83
CA ALA A 133 -17.20 -5.13 6.71
C ALA A 133 -18.14 -3.94 6.49
N LYS A 134 -19.27 -4.08 5.77
CA LYS A 134 -20.21 -2.98 5.46
C LYS A 134 -20.67 -2.17 6.69
N GLU A 135 -20.58 -2.76 7.88
CA GLU A 135 -20.91 -2.15 9.17
C GLU A 135 -19.69 -1.90 10.09
N SER A 136 -18.47 -2.22 9.65
CA SER A 136 -17.23 -2.10 10.42
C SER A 136 -16.28 -1.03 9.86
N LYS A 137 -15.34 -0.56 10.69
CA LYS A 137 -14.36 0.47 10.31
C LYS A 137 -13.42 -0.02 9.20
N GLU A 138 -13.26 -1.34 9.07
CA GLU A 138 -12.33 -2.02 8.17
C GLU A 138 -12.82 -2.06 6.71
N ALA A 139 -14.13 -2.07 6.41
CA ALA A 139 -14.60 -1.97 5.01
C ALA A 139 -14.21 -0.64 4.40
N VAL A 140 -14.15 0.40 5.21
CA VAL A 140 -13.79 1.73 4.74
C VAL A 140 -12.37 1.76 4.20
N ALA A 141 -11.45 0.93 4.70
CA ALA A 141 -10.09 0.84 4.19
C ALA A 141 -10.03 0.38 2.73
N LEU A 142 -10.97 -0.48 2.33
CA LEU A 142 -11.01 -1.10 1.00
C LEU A 142 -12.02 -0.41 0.06
N ALA A 143 -13.11 0.15 0.60
CA ALA A 143 -14.05 1.01 -0.12
C ALA A 143 -13.62 2.50 -0.13
N TYR A 144 -12.39 2.76 0.29
CA TYR A 144 -11.77 4.06 0.61
C TYR A 144 -12.05 5.19 -0.37
N VAL A 145 -12.14 4.89 -1.67
CA VAL A 145 -12.41 5.89 -2.70
C VAL A 145 -13.90 6.01 -3.01
N ALA A 146 -14.63 4.89 -3.02
CA ALA A 146 -16.02 4.84 -3.42
C ALA A 146 -16.94 5.63 -2.49
N GLU A 147 -16.87 5.35 -1.17
CA GLU A 147 -17.78 5.99 -0.19
C GLU A 147 -17.37 7.44 0.07
N THR A 148 -16.07 7.71 0.07
CA THR A 148 -15.52 9.06 0.14
C THR A 148 -15.97 9.91 -1.04
N ALA A 149 -15.83 9.40 -2.28
CA ALA A 149 -16.26 10.12 -3.48
C ALA A 149 -17.78 10.32 -3.49
N LYS A 150 -18.57 9.37 -2.98
CA LYS A 150 -20.03 9.49 -2.86
C LYS A 150 -20.42 10.58 -1.85
N THR A 151 -19.79 10.57 -0.67
CA THR A 151 -20.01 11.58 0.38
C THR A 151 -19.65 12.96 -0.16
N VAL A 152 -18.48 13.10 -0.79
CA VAL A 152 -18.06 14.34 -1.44
C VAL A 152 -19.05 14.79 -2.52
N LYS A 153 -19.45 13.90 -3.44
CA LYS A 153 -20.38 14.24 -4.53
C LYS A 153 -21.75 14.69 -4.05
N SER A 154 -22.16 14.28 -2.85
CA SER A 154 -23.42 14.73 -2.25
C SER A 154 -23.39 16.16 -1.73
N PHE A 155 -22.20 16.74 -1.56
CA PHE A 155 -22.04 18.14 -1.18
C PHE A 155 -22.20 19.06 -2.41
N ASP A 156 -23.10 20.04 -2.31
CA ASP A 156 -23.33 20.99 -3.41
C ASP A 156 -22.27 22.10 -3.44
N PHE A 157 -21.13 21.81 -4.07
CA PHE A 157 -20.06 22.78 -4.30
C PHE A 157 -20.44 23.93 -5.26
N LYS A 158 -21.62 23.92 -5.89
CA LYS A 158 -22.09 25.03 -6.73
C LYS A 158 -22.70 26.15 -5.90
N SER A 159 -23.16 25.83 -4.69
CA SER A 159 -23.67 26.80 -3.70
C SER A 159 -22.57 27.59 -2.97
N LEU A 160 -21.29 27.27 -3.23
CA LEU A 160 -20.14 28.02 -2.70
C LEU A 160 -20.06 29.39 -3.37
N ASP A 161 -20.80 30.35 -2.84
CA ASP A 161 -20.66 31.77 -3.17
C ASP A 161 -19.41 32.33 -2.48
N VAL A 162 -18.32 32.43 -3.25
CA VAL A 162 -17.00 32.87 -2.77
C VAL A 162 -16.93 34.34 -2.40
N ASN A 163 -18.04 35.09 -2.52
CA ASN A 163 -18.10 36.52 -2.23
C ASN A 163 -18.68 36.82 -0.84
N GLU A 164 -19.21 35.82 -0.13
CA GLU A 164 -19.83 36.00 1.18
C GLU A 164 -19.23 35.08 2.24
N ILE A 165 -18.60 35.70 3.26
CA ILE A 165 -17.95 34.96 4.36
C ILE A 165 -18.94 34.04 5.08
N THR A 166 -20.15 34.49 5.36
CA THR A 166 -21.15 33.70 6.11
C THR A 166 -21.54 32.44 5.35
N LYS A 167 -21.87 32.55 4.05
CA LYS A 167 -22.20 31.39 3.21
C LYS A 167 -21.05 30.38 3.13
N LEU A 168 -19.81 30.86 3.00
CA LEU A 168 -18.64 29.98 2.99
C LEU A 168 -18.43 29.26 4.32
N LYS A 169 -18.61 29.95 5.46
CA LYS A 169 -18.52 29.34 6.79
C LYS A 169 -19.56 28.24 6.97
N ASP A 170 -20.80 28.52 6.56
CA ASP A 170 -21.89 27.55 6.64
C ASP A 170 -21.62 26.33 5.75
N ALA A 171 -21.20 26.55 4.51
CA ALA A 171 -20.87 25.48 3.56
C ALA A 171 -19.74 24.57 4.10
N LEU A 172 -18.64 25.13 4.59
CA LEU A 172 -17.56 24.34 5.18
C LEU A 172 -17.97 23.62 6.48
N GLY A 173 -18.84 24.26 7.27
CA GLY A 173 -19.46 23.66 8.45
C GLY A 173 -20.29 22.41 8.10
N GLU A 174 -21.12 22.50 7.06
CA GLU A 174 -21.92 21.38 6.57
C GLU A 174 -21.06 20.26 5.98
N LEU A 175 -20.02 20.61 5.21
CA LEU A 175 -19.05 19.61 4.71
C LEU A 175 -18.39 18.86 5.87
N LYS A 176 -17.95 19.57 6.92
CA LYS A 176 -17.36 18.96 8.11
C LYS A 176 -18.36 18.04 8.84
N LYS A 177 -19.61 18.48 9.02
CA LYS A 177 -20.66 17.65 9.64
C LYS A 177 -20.90 16.38 8.84
N LEU A 178 -21.01 16.51 7.51
CA LEU A 178 -21.20 15.39 6.60
C LEU A 178 -20.05 14.38 6.73
N LEU A 179 -18.80 14.85 6.65
CA LEU A 179 -17.63 14.00 6.83
C LEU A 179 -17.60 13.33 8.21
N LEU A 180 -17.90 14.06 9.29
CA LEU A 180 -17.91 13.49 10.65
C LEU A 180 -19.09 12.54 10.91
N SER A 181 -20.17 12.64 10.15
CA SER A 181 -21.33 11.74 10.22
C SER A 181 -21.12 10.45 9.42
N SER A 182 -20.12 10.42 8.54
CA SER A 182 -19.83 9.28 7.69
C SER A 182 -19.22 8.11 8.46
N THR A 183 -19.32 6.92 7.87
CA THR A 183 -18.61 5.71 8.34
C THR A 183 -17.09 5.86 8.28
N ILE A 184 -16.58 6.85 7.52
CA ILE A 184 -15.15 7.06 7.31
C ILE A 184 -14.48 7.96 8.37
N ARG A 185 -15.23 8.42 9.40
CA ARG A 185 -14.74 9.36 10.41
C ARG A 185 -13.39 8.98 11.02
N GLY A 186 -13.17 7.69 11.30
CA GLY A 186 -11.93 7.18 11.89
C GLY A 186 -10.71 7.25 10.98
N LEU A 187 -10.92 7.52 9.69
CA LEU A 187 -9.88 7.67 8.68
C LEU A 187 -9.69 9.11 8.22
N LEU A 188 -10.49 10.06 8.71
CA LEU A 188 -10.37 11.45 8.29
C LEU A 188 -9.10 12.07 8.87
N ASN A 189 -8.36 12.76 8.01
CA ASN A 189 -7.20 13.52 8.42
C ASN A 189 -7.63 14.73 9.25
N LYS A 190 -7.13 14.81 10.48
CA LYS A 190 -7.38 15.95 11.36
C LYS A 190 -6.92 17.26 10.74
N ASP A 191 -5.78 17.28 10.05
CA ASP A 191 -5.25 18.50 9.43
C ASP A 191 -6.17 19.00 8.31
N PHE A 192 -6.83 18.11 7.58
CA PHE A 192 -7.85 18.49 6.61
C PHE A 192 -9.10 19.05 7.29
N LEU A 193 -9.57 18.42 8.37
CA LEU A 193 -10.70 18.92 9.15
C LEU A 193 -10.41 20.30 9.74
N ASP A 194 -9.20 20.51 10.26
CA ASP A 194 -8.75 21.80 10.79
C ASP A 194 -8.57 22.82 9.66
N PHE A 195 -8.12 22.38 8.47
CA PHE A 195 -8.00 23.20 7.27
C PHE A 195 -9.35 23.70 6.76
N ILE A 196 -10.41 22.90 6.79
CA ILE A 196 -11.75 23.36 6.38
C ILE A 196 -12.53 24.04 7.51
N THR A 197 -12.04 24.00 8.76
CA THR A 197 -12.73 24.63 9.89
C THR A 197 -12.55 26.15 9.84
N PRO A 198 -13.63 26.95 9.82
CA PRO A 198 -13.52 28.40 9.94
C PRO A 198 -12.93 28.81 11.30
N LYS A 199 -12.09 29.84 11.28
CA LYS A 199 -11.36 30.44 12.40
C LYS A 199 -11.81 31.89 12.58
N ALA A 200 -11.69 32.40 13.80
CA ALA A 200 -12.06 33.79 14.11
C ALA A 200 -11.22 34.81 13.32
N THR A 201 -9.99 34.45 12.94
CA THR A 201 -9.05 35.28 12.20
C THR A 201 -9.24 35.21 10.68
N ASP A 202 -10.21 34.45 10.17
CA ASP A 202 -10.41 34.35 8.73
C ASP A 202 -11.03 35.61 8.13
N ASN A 203 -10.48 36.02 6.99
CA ASN A 203 -11.09 36.99 6.08
C ASN A 203 -11.67 36.26 4.85
N LEU A 204 -12.31 37.00 3.94
CA LEU A 204 -12.92 36.41 2.75
C LEU A 204 -11.88 35.70 1.87
N GLU A 205 -10.71 36.31 1.69
CA GLU A 205 -9.64 35.76 0.86
C GLU A 205 -9.12 34.41 1.38
N SER A 206 -8.75 34.32 2.67
CA SER A 206 -8.23 33.09 3.27
C SER A 206 -9.27 31.97 3.30
N LEU A 207 -10.54 32.32 3.51
CA LEU A 207 -11.63 31.36 3.54
C LEU A 207 -11.97 30.86 2.13
N SER A 208 -12.04 31.76 1.14
CA SER A 208 -12.28 31.42 -0.27
C SER A 208 -11.16 30.55 -0.82
N PHE A 209 -9.89 30.86 -0.51
CA PHE A 209 -8.75 30.01 -0.87
C PHE A 209 -8.90 28.59 -0.33
N ARG A 210 -9.15 28.42 0.99
CA ARG A 210 -9.27 27.09 1.60
C ARG A 210 -10.49 26.33 1.09
N ALA A 211 -11.61 27.01 0.87
CA ALA A 211 -12.81 26.41 0.30
C ALA A 211 -12.57 25.89 -1.12
N GLN A 212 -11.87 26.67 -1.96
CA GLN A 212 -11.52 26.27 -3.32
C GLN A 212 -10.52 25.11 -3.31
N GLU A 213 -9.47 25.16 -2.49
CA GLU A 213 -8.50 24.06 -2.38
C GLU A 213 -9.12 22.78 -1.83
N ALA A 214 -10.05 22.87 -0.87
CA ALA A 214 -10.82 21.73 -0.38
C ALA A 214 -11.70 21.16 -1.50
N LYS A 215 -12.46 22.01 -2.21
CA LYS A 215 -13.27 21.60 -3.36
C LYS A 215 -12.40 20.88 -4.41
N ASP A 216 -11.28 21.46 -4.79
CA ASP A 216 -10.39 20.87 -5.80
C ASP A 216 -9.78 19.56 -5.33
N GLY A 217 -9.41 19.45 -4.05
CA GLY A 217 -8.90 18.22 -3.46
C GLY A 217 -9.95 17.12 -3.46
N LEU A 218 -11.19 17.46 -3.12
CA LEU A 218 -12.31 16.51 -3.04
C LEU A 218 -12.83 16.09 -4.42
N VAL A 219 -12.95 17.03 -5.37
CA VAL A 219 -13.38 16.75 -6.76
C VAL A 219 -12.35 15.90 -7.51
N ASN A 220 -11.07 16.05 -7.19
CA ASN A 220 -9.98 15.29 -7.79
C ASN A 220 -9.51 14.12 -6.93
N PHE A 221 -10.19 13.86 -5.81
CA PHE A 221 -9.86 12.77 -4.91
C PHE A 221 -9.89 11.43 -5.66
N GLY A 222 -8.77 10.71 -5.65
CA GLY A 222 -8.63 9.42 -6.35
C GLY A 222 -8.50 9.51 -7.88
N LYS A 223 -8.40 10.70 -8.48
CA LYS A 223 -8.18 10.86 -9.93
C LYS A 223 -6.70 10.82 -10.35
N PHE A 224 -5.77 10.83 -9.39
CA PHE A 224 -4.31 10.79 -9.64
C PHE A 224 -3.87 11.77 -10.73
N SER A 225 -4.15 13.05 -10.52
CA SER A 225 -3.77 14.14 -11.43
C SER A 225 -2.75 15.06 -10.77
N ALA A 226 -1.58 15.19 -11.37
CA ALA A 226 -0.48 15.99 -10.85
C ALA A 226 -0.22 17.26 -11.68
N LYS A 227 -1.19 18.19 -11.67
CA LYS A 227 -1.16 19.43 -12.48
C LYS A 227 -0.72 20.68 -11.72
N SER A 228 -0.63 20.62 -10.39
CA SER A 228 -0.29 21.77 -9.53
C SER A 228 0.52 21.31 -8.34
N SER A 229 1.53 22.09 -7.95
CA SER A 229 2.36 21.84 -6.75
C SER A 229 1.54 21.87 -5.45
N ASN A 230 0.34 22.47 -5.46
CA ASN A 230 -0.56 22.51 -4.30
C ASN A 230 -0.88 21.11 -3.76
N ILE A 231 -0.88 20.07 -4.60
CA ILE A 231 -1.12 18.69 -4.13
C ILE A 231 -0.04 18.17 -3.17
N LEU A 232 1.14 18.81 -3.14
CA LEU A 232 2.26 18.46 -2.24
C LEU A 232 2.13 19.13 -0.86
N TYR A 233 1.27 20.15 -0.75
CA TYR A 233 1.07 20.92 0.49
C TYR A 233 -0.31 20.71 1.11
N ARG A 234 -1.33 20.60 0.26
CA ARG A 234 -2.74 20.47 0.65
C ARG A 234 -2.92 19.25 1.54
N PRO A 235 -3.48 19.42 2.76
CA PRO A 235 -3.85 18.28 3.59
C PRO A 235 -4.75 17.33 2.80
N GLY A 236 -4.37 16.05 2.78
CA GLY A 236 -5.22 15.01 2.23
C GLY A 236 -6.45 14.77 3.08
N LEU A 237 -7.55 14.32 2.49
CA LEU A 237 -8.78 14.02 3.23
C LEU A 237 -8.57 12.92 4.29
N LEU A 238 -7.61 12.02 4.07
CA LEU A 238 -7.50 10.78 4.81
C LEU A 238 -6.17 10.67 5.54
N ASP A 239 -6.23 10.13 6.75
CA ASP A 239 -5.10 9.86 7.60
C ASP A 239 -4.48 8.52 7.20
N PHE A 240 -3.36 8.58 6.46
CA PHE A 240 -2.68 7.39 6.00
C PHE A 240 -2.06 6.54 7.13
N LYS A 241 -1.87 7.07 8.33
CA LYS A 241 -1.52 6.23 9.50
C LYS A 241 -2.70 5.38 9.92
N ALA A 242 -3.90 5.95 9.94
CA ALA A 242 -5.13 5.20 10.21
C ALA A 242 -5.40 4.17 9.09
N VAL A 243 -5.19 4.53 7.82
CA VAL A 243 -5.30 3.60 6.68
C VAL A 243 -4.31 2.45 6.80
N ALA A 244 -3.04 2.74 7.11
CA ALA A 244 -2.01 1.72 7.32
C ALA A 244 -2.37 0.78 8.47
N ALA A 245 -2.93 1.31 9.57
CA ALA A 245 -3.41 0.50 10.68
C ALA A 245 -4.58 -0.43 10.31
N LEU A 246 -5.50 0.03 9.44
CA LEU A 246 -6.57 -0.83 8.92
C LEU A 246 -6.02 -1.96 8.05
N PHE A 247 -5.11 -1.67 7.12
CA PHE A 247 -4.47 -2.73 6.33
C PHE A 247 -3.66 -3.68 7.21
N ALA A 248 -2.95 -3.18 8.22
CA ALA A 248 -2.27 -4.00 9.22
C ALA A 248 -3.25 -4.98 9.91
N SER A 249 -4.45 -4.50 10.26
CA SER A 249 -5.52 -5.31 10.82
C SER A 249 -6.01 -6.41 9.86
N ILE A 250 -6.13 -6.11 8.57
CA ILE A 250 -6.43 -7.13 7.55
C ILE A 250 -5.27 -8.13 7.44
N GLY A 251 -4.03 -7.66 7.53
CA GLY A 251 -2.83 -8.51 7.59
C GLY A 251 -2.86 -9.49 8.76
N ASP A 252 -3.27 -9.04 9.95
CA ASP A 252 -3.41 -9.89 11.14
C ASP A 252 -4.38 -11.07 10.89
N PHE A 253 -5.53 -10.81 10.25
CA PHE A 253 -6.48 -11.85 9.87
C PHE A 253 -5.84 -12.91 8.97
N TYR A 254 -5.18 -12.45 7.91
CA TYR A 254 -4.54 -13.34 6.94
C TYR A 254 -3.33 -14.07 7.51
N ALA A 255 -2.61 -13.47 8.45
CA ALA A 255 -1.54 -14.12 9.20
C ALA A 255 -2.04 -15.22 10.14
N GLY A 256 -3.36 -15.37 10.31
CA GLY A 256 -3.92 -16.29 11.29
C GLY A 256 -3.51 -15.90 12.70
N ALA A 257 -3.39 -14.59 12.98
CA ALA A 257 -3.17 -14.08 14.32
C ALA A 257 -4.24 -14.66 15.27
N ALA A 258 -3.86 -14.94 16.51
CA ALA A 258 -4.60 -15.77 17.46
C ALA A 258 -6.11 -15.46 17.57
N GLY A 259 -6.89 -16.41 18.07
CA GLY A 259 -8.34 -16.22 18.29
C GLY A 259 -9.17 -17.35 17.70
N GLU A 260 -10.49 -17.18 17.71
CA GLU A 260 -11.44 -18.15 17.16
C GLU A 260 -11.46 -18.09 15.63
N SER A 261 -11.26 -16.91 15.05
CA SER A 261 -11.15 -16.70 13.61
C SER A 261 -9.99 -17.51 12.99
N ALA A 262 -8.84 -17.58 13.66
CA ALA A 262 -7.68 -18.32 13.20
C ALA A 262 -7.91 -19.84 13.09
N LYS A 263 -8.80 -20.40 13.92
CA LYS A 263 -9.15 -21.84 13.90
C LYS A 263 -9.86 -22.26 12.62
N ALA A 264 -10.42 -21.30 11.86
CA ALA A 264 -11.08 -21.59 10.59
C ALA A 264 -10.08 -21.86 9.45
N TRP A 265 -8.85 -21.33 9.53
CA TRP A 265 -7.90 -21.40 8.42
C TRP A 265 -7.55 -22.82 7.96
N PRO A 266 -7.29 -23.81 8.83
CA PRO A 266 -6.99 -25.17 8.37
C PRO A 266 -8.08 -25.79 7.49
N SER A 267 -9.36 -25.69 7.89
CA SER A 267 -10.49 -26.22 7.11
C SER A 267 -10.70 -25.39 5.84
N LEU A 268 -10.68 -24.05 5.93
CA LEU A 268 -10.80 -23.18 4.76
C LEU A 268 -9.74 -23.49 3.70
N LEU A 269 -8.48 -23.60 4.10
CA LEU A 269 -7.39 -23.84 3.16
C LEU A 269 -7.40 -25.27 2.61
N GLY A 270 -7.74 -26.27 3.43
CA GLY A 270 -7.83 -27.66 3.01
C GLY A 270 -8.97 -27.92 2.04
N GLU A 271 -10.16 -27.38 2.31
CA GLU A 271 -11.37 -27.66 1.55
C GLU A 271 -11.57 -26.70 0.37
N CYS A 272 -11.26 -25.40 0.55
CA CYS A 272 -11.63 -24.37 -0.42
C CYS A 272 -10.53 -24.05 -1.43
N SER A 273 -9.25 -24.21 -1.09
CA SER A 273 -8.18 -23.90 -2.05
C SER A 273 -8.23 -24.74 -3.33
N PRO A 274 -8.53 -26.06 -3.30
CA PRO A 274 -8.66 -26.83 -4.53
C PRO A 274 -9.89 -26.42 -5.34
N LEU A 275 -11.00 -26.10 -4.66
CA LEU A 275 -12.27 -25.72 -5.30
C LEU A 275 -12.24 -24.32 -5.92
N ALA A 276 -11.34 -23.46 -5.44
CA ALA A 276 -11.18 -22.09 -5.89
C ALA A 276 -10.26 -21.96 -7.12
N ARG A 277 -9.58 -23.04 -7.52
CA ARG A 277 -8.67 -23.00 -8.68
C ARG A 277 -9.43 -22.57 -9.95
N ASP A 278 -8.82 -21.69 -10.74
CA ASP A 278 -9.38 -21.15 -11.99
C ASP A 278 -10.72 -20.40 -11.84
N LYS A 279 -11.08 -20.02 -10.61
CA LYS A 279 -12.26 -19.24 -10.27
C LYS A 279 -11.92 -17.87 -9.71
N THR A 280 -12.77 -16.89 -9.98
CA THR A 280 -12.76 -15.60 -9.32
C THR A 280 -13.57 -15.64 -8.01
N PRO A 281 -13.48 -14.61 -7.16
CA PRO A 281 -14.27 -14.52 -5.93
C PRO A 281 -15.78 -14.56 -6.20
N TRP A 282 -16.24 -13.99 -7.31
CA TRP A 282 -17.65 -13.98 -7.69
C TRP A 282 -18.14 -15.33 -8.19
N ASP A 283 -17.27 -16.16 -8.75
CA ASP A 283 -17.63 -17.54 -9.12
C ASP A 283 -17.88 -18.41 -7.87
N MET A 284 -17.32 -18.02 -6.72
CA MET A 284 -17.55 -18.66 -5.41
C MET A 284 -18.79 -18.14 -4.68
N LYS A 285 -19.53 -17.18 -5.26
CA LYS A 285 -20.67 -16.55 -4.59
C LYS A 285 -21.76 -17.56 -4.24
N GLY A 286 -22.26 -17.50 -3.00
CA GLY A 286 -23.27 -18.39 -2.43
C GLY A 286 -22.74 -19.75 -1.97
N GLN A 287 -21.49 -20.10 -2.30
CA GLN A 287 -20.91 -21.41 -2.00
C GLN A 287 -20.49 -21.52 -0.52
N PRO A 288 -20.37 -22.74 0.04
CA PRO A 288 -19.95 -22.95 1.43
C PRO A 288 -18.64 -22.23 1.78
N CYS A 289 -17.66 -22.24 0.86
CA CYS A 289 -16.36 -21.59 1.06
C CYS A 289 -16.46 -20.08 1.26
N GLU A 290 -17.28 -19.37 0.47
CA GLU A 290 -17.51 -17.93 0.63
C GLU A 290 -18.18 -17.63 1.98
N LYS A 291 -19.19 -18.43 2.36
CA LYS A 291 -19.88 -18.26 3.65
C LYS A 291 -18.92 -18.46 4.82
N SER A 292 -18.12 -19.52 4.79
CA SER A 292 -17.17 -19.84 5.85
C SER A 292 -16.10 -18.76 6.03
N ILE A 293 -15.54 -18.22 4.94
CA ILE A 293 -14.54 -17.14 5.05
C ILE A 293 -15.18 -15.84 5.55
N LYS A 294 -16.39 -15.48 5.06
CA LYS A 294 -17.12 -14.31 5.55
C LYS A 294 -17.42 -14.42 7.04
N SER A 295 -17.87 -15.58 7.53
CA SER A 295 -18.06 -15.82 8.97
C SER A 295 -16.76 -15.77 9.77
N ALA A 296 -15.62 -16.19 9.21
CA ALA A 296 -14.32 -16.03 9.85
C ALA A 296 -13.91 -14.55 9.97
N MET A 297 -14.08 -13.77 8.90
CA MET A 297 -13.84 -12.32 8.89
C MET A 297 -14.75 -11.58 9.89
N GLU A 298 -16.05 -11.90 9.93
CA GLU A 298 -16.99 -11.31 10.89
C GLU A 298 -16.63 -11.60 12.35
N ARG A 299 -16.17 -12.83 12.64
CA ARG A 299 -15.67 -13.19 13.97
C ARG A 299 -14.43 -12.36 14.32
N PHE A 300 -13.47 -12.29 13.41
CA PHE A 300 -12.24 -11.52 13.59
C PHE A 300 -12.52 -10.05 13.89
N LEU A 301 -13.50 -9.44 13.23
CA LEU A 301 -13.91 -8.05 13.48
C LEU A 301 -14.46 -7.81 14.89
N ARG A 302 -14.94 -8.85 15.58
CA ARG A 302 -15.49 -8.76 16.95
C ARG A 302 -14.49 -9.20 18.02
N GLU A 303 -13.33 -9.73 17.64
CA GLU A 303 -12.32 -10.22 18.59
C GLU A 303 -11.56 -9.07 19.26
N ASP A 304 -11.36 -9.18 20.58
CA ASP A 304 -10.38 -8.35 21.28
C ASP A 304 -8.97 -8.84 20.93
N ARG A 305 -8.21 -7.95 20.29
CA ARG A 305 -6.87 -8.22 19.75
C ARG A 305 -5.79 -7.37 20.42
N SER A 306 -6.10 -6.79 21.58
CA SER A 306 -5.18 -5.91 22.32
C SER A 306 -3.84 -6.56 22.68
N MET A 307 -3.82 -7.89 22.86
CA MET A 307 -2.65 -8.66 23.28
C MET A 307 -1.91 -9.39 22.12
N GLN A 308 -2.33 -9.20 20.87
CA GLN A 308 -1.79 -9.94 19.73
C GLN A 308 -0.61 -9.22 19.08
N VAL A 309 0.34 -10.00 18.55
CA VAL A 309 1.41 -9.47 17.69
C VAL A 309 0.77 -8.92 16.41
N LYS A 310 0.98 -7.64 16.16
CA LYS A 310 0.44 -6.95 14.99
C LYS A 310 1.40 -7.09 13.81
N ARG A 311 0.92 -7.58 12.68
CA ARG A 311 1.69 -7.70 11.44
C ARG A 311 2.21 -6.36 10.95
N GLY A 312 1.48 -5.28 11.20
CA GLY A 312 1.96 -3.92 10.91
C GLY A 312 3.29 -3.57 11.60
N ASP A 313 3.60 -4.18 12.75
CA ASP A 313 4.84 -3.92 13.49
C ASP A 313 6.03 -4.76 12.99
N SER A 314 5.79 -5.79 12.18
CA SER A 314 6.88 -6.53 11.52
C SER A 314 7.57 -5.65 10.48
N ARG A 315 8.83 -5.95 10.17
CA ARG A 315 9.60 -5.15 9.23
C ARG A 315 9.38 -5.61 7.79
N VAL A 316 9.61 -4.67 6.87
CA VAL A 316 9.54 -4.91 5.44
C VAL A 316 10.55 -5.98 5.06
N GLY A 317 10.05 -7.09 4.50
CA GLY A 317 10.88 -8.19 4.06
C GLY A 317 11.41 -9.05 5.20
N ASP A 318 10.70 -9.19 6.32
CA ASP A 318 11.06 -10.14 7.38
C ASP A 318 10.74 -11.59 7.00
N VAL A 319 9.78 -11.83 6.09
CA VAL A 319 9.30 -13.17 5.72
C VAL A 319 9.96 -13.64 4.42
N ILE A 320 9.94 -12.78 3.41
CA ILE A 320 10.58 -13.00 2.10
C ILE A 320 11.39 -11.76 1.71
N PRO A 321 12.19 -11.78 0.64
CA PRO A 321 12.71 -10.55 0.03
C PRO A 321 11.58 -9.66 -0.50
N ALA A 322 10.98 -8.88 0.41
CA ALA A 322 10.03 -7.82 0.09
C ALA A 322 10.76 -6.47 0.10
N ILE A 323 10.55 -5.70 -0.98
CA ILE A 323 11.19 -4.39 -1.16
C ILE A 323 10.11 -3.37 -1.49
N ALA A 324 9.91 -2.42 -0.59
CA ALA A 324 8.87 -1.40 -0.74
C ALA A 324 9.50 -0.05 -1.08
N SER A 325 8.90 0.71 -2.00
CA SER A 325 9.48 1.97 -2.50
C SER A 325 8.62 3.22 -2.23
N THR A 326 9.29 4.36 -2.05
CA THR A 326 8.67 5.69 -1.94
C THR A 326 9.62 6.77 -2.43
N ALA A 327 9.08 7.87 -2.98
CA ALA A 327 9.86 9.04 -3.35
C ALA A 327 10.20 9.83 -2.09
N ILE A 328 11.46 10.21 -1.91
CA ILE A 328 11.91 10.97 -0.74
C ILE A 328 12.69 12.22 -1.12
N LEU A 329 12.59 13.24 -0.27
CA LEU A 329 13.43 14.41 -0.32
C LEU A 329 14.61 14.23 0.65
N ILE A 330 15.83 14.28 0.13
CA ILE A 330 17.07 14.16 0.91
C ILE A 330 17.80 15.50 1.10
N LYS A 331 17.39 16.56 0.39
CA LYS A 331 17.93 17.93 0.48
C LYS A 331 16.82 18.95 0.19
N GLY A 332 16.87 20.15 0.79
CA GLY A 332 15.91 21.21 0.49
C GLY A 332 14.57 21.08 1.24
N GLN A 333 14.56 20.47 2.42
CA GLN A 333 13.33 20.33 3.21
C GLN A 333 12.78 21.69 3.63
N GLU A 334 13.65 22.64 3.93
CA GLU A 334 13.33 24.03 4.24
C GLU A 334 12.53 24.71 3.12
N ILE A 335 12.82 24.40 1.86
CA ILE A 335 12.09 24.93 0.69
C ILE A 335 10.65 24.45 0.71
N TRP A 336 10.43 23.16 1.02
CA TRP A 336 9.08 22.63 1.15
C TRP A 336 8.35 23.21 2.36
N GLU A 337 9.02 23.38 3.50
CA GLU A 337 8.43 23.95 4.71
C GLU A 337 8.01 25.42 4.50
N GLU A 338 8.83 26.22 3.83
CA GLU A 338 8.50 27.59 3.43
C GLU A 338 7.33 27.63 2.45
N GLY A 339 7.35 26.74 1.45
CA GLY A 339 6.28 26.58 0.48
C GLY A 339 4.95 26.19 1.13
N GLN A 340 4.98 25.29 2.10
CA GLN A 340 3.81 24.88 2.87
C GLN A 340 3.26 26.04 3.71
N LYS A 341 4.12 26.80 4.39
CA LYS A 341 3.72 28.00 5.15
C LYS A 341 3.08 29.05 4.22
N ALA A 342 3.62 29.24 3.03
CA ALA A 342 3.07 30.15 2.02
C ALA A 342 1.70 29.66 1.52
N TYR A 343 1.57 28.36 1.21
CA TYR A 343 0.31 27.74 0.83
C TYR A 343 -0.78 27.99 1.87
N PHE A 344 -0.51 27.81 3.17
CA PHE A 344 -1.49 28.08 4.23
C PHE A 344 -1.83 29.57 4.41
N ARG A 345 -1.07 30.49 3.81
CA ARG A 345 -1.40 31.92 3.71
C ARG A 345 -2.16 32.27 2.42
N GLY A 346 -2.52 31.30 1.59
CA GLY A 346 -3.17 31.52 0.30
C GLY A 346 -2.19 31.94 -0.82
N GLN A 347 -0.89 31.75 -0.61
CA GLN A 347 0.14 32.11 -1.59
C GLN A 347 0.54 30.89 -2.41
N THR A 348 0.73 31.07 -3.72
CA THR A 348 1.32 30.06 -4.58
C THR A 348 2.85 30.14 -4.51
N THR A 349 3.49 28.99 -4.43
CA THR A 349 4.96 28.88 -4.48
C THR A 349 5.39 27.89 -5.55
N GLU A 350 6.39 28.30 -6.32
CA GLU A 350 7.07 27.39 -7.24
C GLU A 350 8.04 26.53 -6.43
N LEU A 351 7.89 25.20 -6.52
CA LEU A 351 8.82 24.26 -5.89
C LEU A 351 10.03 24.07 -6.77
N LYS A 352 11.19 24.52 -6.28
CA LYS A 352 12.49 24.29 -6.92
C LYS A 352 13.44 23.66 -5.93
N PHE A 353 13.53 22.34 -5.96
CA PHE A 353 14.51 21.62 -5.18
C PHE A 353 15.88 21.65 -5.87
N PRO A 354 16.99 21.56 -5.10
CA PRO A 354 18.32 21.40 -5.66
C PRO A 354 18.45 20.13 -6.51
N ASP A 355 19.42 20.11 -7.43
CA ASP A 355 19.70 18.92 -8.24
C ASP A 355 20.02 17.70 -7.35
N GLY A 356 19.39 16.57 -7.68
CA GLY A 356 19.55 15.31 -6.94
C GLY A 356 18.96 15.32 -5.53
N ALA A 357 18.13 16.31 -5.18
CA ALA A 357 17.41 16.38 -3.91
C ALA A 357 16.36 15.28 -3.74
N VAL A 358 15.73 14.85 -4.83
CA VAL A 358 14.75 13.76 -4.81
C VAL A 358 15.43 12.43 -5.12
N ARG A 359 15.17 11.42 -4.29
CA ARG A 359 15.66 10.05 -4.44
C ARG A 359 14.52 9.05 -4.31
N PHE A 360 14.78 7.81 -4.69
CA PHE A 360 13.85 6.71 -4.51
C PHE A 360 14.30 5.88 -3.32
N GLY A 361 13.54 6.01 -2.23
CA GLY A 361 13.77 5.33 -0.98
C GLY A 361 13.23 3.91 -1.03
N TYR A 362 14.06 2.93 -0.66
CA TYR A 362 13.71 1.52 -0.63
C TYR A 362 13.83 0.97 0.80
N ALA A 363 12.72 0.47 1.33
CA ALA A 363 12.68 -0.27 2.59
C ALA A 363 12.78 -1.77 2.29
N SER A 364 13.65 -2.44 3.04
CA SER A 364 13.89 -3.89 2.98
C SER A 364 14.55 -4.32 4.28
N ASN A 365 14.66 -5.63 4.53
CA ASN A 365 15.50 -6.08 5.64
C ASN A 365 16.98 -5.72 5.41
N PHE A 366 17.80 -5.94 6.43
CA PHE A 366 19.22 -5.56 6.42
C PHE A 366 20.04 -6.27 5.34
N ALA A 367 19.91 -7.60 5.22
CA ALA A 367 20.71 -8.39 4.28
C ALA A 367 20.40 -8.01 2.82
N GLU A 368 19.11 -7.88 2.48
CA GLU A 368 18.67 -7.40 1.18
C GLU A 368 19.11 -5.94 0.96
N GLY A 369 19.01 -5.08 1.96
CA GLY A 369 19.40 -3.67 1.87
C GLY A 369 20.88 -3.48 1.51
N GLU A 370 21.78 -4.23 2.15
CA GLU A 370 23.21 -4.19 1.84
C GLU A 370 23.50 -4.74 0.43
N ARG A 371 22.79 -5.79 0.00
CA ARG A 371 22.90 -6.32 -1.36
C ARG A 371 22.48 -5.27 -2.39
N LEU A 372 21.34 -4.61 -2.19
CA LEU A 372 20.82 -3.56 -3.08
C LEU A 372 21.81 -2.40 -3.19
N LYS A 373 22.36 -1.92 -2.06
CA LYS A 373 23.33 -0.83 -2.02
C LYS A 373 24.57 -1.10 -2.89
N GLN A 374 25.02 -2.36 -2.95
CA GLN A 374 26.20 -2.75 -3.75
C GLN A 374 25.87 -2.97 -5.23
N THR A 375 24.65 -3.44 -5.53
CA THR A 375 24.30 -3.95 -6.86
C THR A 375 23.52 -2.95 -7.71
N MET A 376 22.67 -2.12 -7.10
CA MET A 376 21.85 -1.13 -7.81
C MET A 376 22.66 -0.20 -8.72
N PRO A 377 23.83 0.34 -8.32
CA PRO A 377 24.64 1.18 -9.20
C PRO A 377 25.07 0.52 -10.53
N ASN A 378 25.06 -0.81 -10.60
CA ASN A 378 25.53 -1.58 -11.76
C ASN A 378 24.47 -1.76 -12.86
N PHE A 379 23.21 -1.39 -12.63
CA PHE A 379 22.14 -1.59 -13.63
C PHE A 379 22.17 -0.56 -14.77
N GLY A 380 22.78 0.61 -14.54
CA GLY A 380 23.00 1.64 -15.56
C GLY A 380 21.76 2.45 -15.95
N ASP A 381 20.56 2.10 -15.47
CA ASP A 381 19.34 2.88 -15.68
C ASP A 381 19.21 4.04 -14.66
N LYS A 382 18.39 5.04 -15.02
CA LYS A 382 18.26 6.26 -14.23
C LYS A 382 17.66 6.00 -12.85
N ARG A 383 16.64 5.15 -12.75
CA ARG A 383 15.96 4.82 -11.50
C ARG A 383 16.94 4.16 -10.51
N SER A 384 17.77 3.25 -10.99
CA SER A 384 18.81 2.61 -10.18
C SER A 384 19.86 3.61 -9.66
N SER A 385 20.21 4.63 -10.44
CA SER A 385 21.11 5.72 -9.99
C SER A 385 20.50 6.63 -8.90
N MET A 386 19.18 6.57 -8.72
CA MET A 386 18.44 7.34 -7.73
C MET A 386 18.16 6.56 -6.43
N TYR A 387 18.69 5.34 -6.31
CA TYR A 387 18.54 4.48 -5.14
C TYR A 387 18.99 5.16 -3.85
N GLN A 388 18.15 5.03 -2.82
CA GLN A 388 18.46 5.39 -1.45
C GLN A 388 17.90 4.30 -0.52
N SER A 389 18.73 3.76 0.37
CA SER A 389 18.24 2.83 1.40
C SER A 389 17.46 3.58 2.47
N LEU A 390 16.34 3.00 2.90
CA LEU A 390 15.57 3.40 4.08
C LEU A 390 15.74 2.43 5.26
N GLY A 391 16.47 1.33 5.03
CA GLY A 391 16.65 0.24 5.99
C GLY A 391 15.38 -0.53 6.30
N ALA A 392 15.45 -1.32 7.38
CA ALA A 392 14.40 -2.24 7.81
C ALA A 392 13.31 -1.52 8.62
N MET A 393 12.37 -0.89 7.91
CA MET A 393 11.23 -0.18 8.49
C MET A 393 10.09 -1.13 8.86
N ARG A 394 9.26 -0.74 9.84
CA ARG A 394 7.99 -1.43 10.10
C ARG A 394 7.02 -1.21 8.94
N TRP A 395 6.24 -2.24 8.62
CA TRP A 395 5.23 -2.16 7.56
C TRP A 395 4.22 -1.05 7.78
N VAL A 396 3.73 -0.84 9.01
CA VAL A 396 2.76 0.21 9.34
C VAL A 396 3.32 1.61 9.10
N ASP A 397 4.60 1.84 9.41
CA ASP A 397 5.25 3.13 9.20
C ASP A 397 5.43 3.37 7.68
N PHE A 398 5.87 2.36 6.94
CA PHE A 398 6.09 2.48 5.50
C PHE A 398 4.77 2.66 4.71
N MET A 399 3.75 1.87 5.03
CA MET A 399 2.41 2.00 4.42
C MET A 399 1.71 3.30 4.80
N SER A 400 2.16 4.03 5.83
CA SER A 400 1.62 5.35 6.15
C SER A 400 2.10 6.45 5.20
N VAL A 401 3.14 6.19 4.39
CA VAL A 401 3.74 7.19 3.49
C VAL A 401 3.81 6.78 2.03
N SER A 402 3.93 5.49 1.70
CA SER A 402 4.07 5.04 0.30
C SER A 402 2.74 5.11 -0.47
N PRO A 403 1.61 4.56 0.00
CA PRO A 403 0.29 4.77 -0.61
C PRO A 403 -0.23 6.22 -0.53
N ALA A 404 0.39 7.06 0.31
CA ALA A 404 0.01 8.45 0.55
C ALA A 404 0.46 9.37 -0.60
N GLU A 405 -0.07 9.11 -1.79
CA GLU A 405 0.31 9.83 -2.99
C GLU A 405 -0.24 11.27 -3.01
N PRO A 406 0.48 12.23 -3.62
CA PRO A 406 0.05 13.61 -3.74
C PRO A 406 -1.33 13.72 -4.40
N GLY A 407 -2.27 14.36 -3.72
CA GLY A 407 -3.69 14.42 -4.12
C GLY A 407 -4.60 13.47 -3.33
N LEU A 408 -4.04 12.45 -2.67
CA LEU A 408 -4.69 11.74 -1.55
C LEU A 408 -4.18 12.24 -0.19
N ALA A 409 -2.90 12.61 -0.14
CA ALA A 409 -2.20 13.23 0.97
C ALA A 409 -1.34 14.42 0.48
N SER A 410 -0.88 15.25 1.42
CA SER A 410 0.28 16.12 1.18
C SER A 410 1.56 15.28 1.17
N ALA A 411 2.72 15.89 0.93
CA ALA A 411 3.97 15.28 1.34
C ALA A 411 3.94 15.00 2.86
N LEU A 412 4.49 13.86 3.28
CA LEU A 412 4.42 13.37 4.66
C LEU A 412 5.81 13.17 5.24
N THR A 413 6.03 13.70 6.44
CA THR A 413 7.25 13.46 7.20
C THR A 413 7.20 12.08 7.86
N PHE A 414 8.31 11.35 7.82
CA PHE A 414 8.46 10.08 8.51
C PHE A 414 9.90 9.88 8.98
N LYS A 415 10.13 8.83 9.78
CA LYS A 415 11.46 8.42 10.21
C LYS A 415 11.89 7.17 9.47
N ASP A 416 13.11 7.18 8.92
CA ASP A 416 13.72 5.96 8.40
C ASP A 416 14.17 5.00 9.52
N ALA A 417 14.79 3.88 9.16
CA ALA A 417 15.30 2.91 10.14
C ALA A 417 16.41 3.47 11.04
N GLU A 418 17.08 4.54 10.63
CA GLU A 418 18.12 5.26 11.40
C GLU A 418 17.53 6.44 12.20
N SER A 419 16.20 6.55 12.26
CA SER A 419 15.48 7.64 12.94
C SER A 419 15.72 9.05 12.36
N LYS A 420 16.20 9.15 11.12
CA LYS A 420 16.32 10.43 10.41
C LYS A 420 14.95 10.86 9.92
N ASN A 421 14.62 12.13 10.11
CA ASN A 421 13.39 12.71 9.55
C ASN A 421 13.58 12.89 8.04
N LEU A 422 12.69 12.30 7.27
CA LEU A 422 12.62 12.42 5.82
C LEU A 422 11.23 12.90 5.41
N LEU A 423 11.14 13.53 4.24
CA LEU A 423 9.87 13.88 3.61
C LEU A 423 9.59 12.91 2.48
N SER A 424 8.44 12.25 2.52
CA SER A 424 7.94 11.37 1.47
C SER A 424 6.99 12.12 0.53
N PHE A 425 7.16 11.91 -0.78
CA PHE A 425 6.21 12.32 -1.81
C PHE A 425 5.34 11.15 -2.29
N GLY A 426 5.34 10.01 -1.61
CA GLY A 426 4.53 8.85 -1.97
C GLY A 426 5.20 7.87 -2.94
N GLY A 427 4.47 6.79 -3.23
CA GLY A 427 4.95 5.56 -3.84
C GLY A 427 5.02 5.53 -5.37
N TRP A 428 4.91 6.69 -6.03
CA TRP A 428 4.98 6.82 -7.49
C TRP A 428 6.41 6.67 -8.05
N SER A 429 7.42 6.70 -7.18
CA SER A 429 8.87 6.66 -7.51
C SER A 429 9.30 5.48 -8.36
N ASP A 430 8.88 4.26 -7.98
CA ASP A 430 9.26 3.03 -8.66
C ASP A 430 8.05 2.13 -8.89
N LEU A 431 7.41 2.35 -10.04
CA LEU A 431 6.27 1.57 -10.53
C LEU A 431 6.71 0.41 -11.44
N SER A 432 8.02 0.20 -11.62
CA SER A 432 8.61 -0.88 -12.41
C SER A 432 9.82 -1.49 -11.67
N PRO A 433 9.60 -2.08 -10.47
CA PRO A 433 10.67 -2.47 -9.54
C PRO A 433 11.36 -3.80 -9.93
N VAL A 434 11.53 -4.05 -11.23
CA VAL A 434 12.20 -5.25 -11.75
C VAL A 434 13.68 -5.23 -11.36
N MET A 435 14.31 -4.05 -11.41
CA MET A 435 15.75 -3.85 -11.15
C MET A 435 16.11 -4.14 -9.71
N VAL A 436 15.29 -3.67 -8.77
CA VAL A 436 15.52 -3.99 -7.35
C VAL A 436 15.35 -5.48 -7.05
N LEU A 437 14.44 -6.19 -7.71
CA LEU A 437 14.31 -7.64 -7.52
C LEU A 437 15.49 -8.41 -8.15
N LYS A 438 15.97 -7.99 -9.33
CA LYS A 438 17.18 -8.57 -9.93
C LYS A 438 18.41 -8.29 -9.08
N ALA A 439 18.53 -7.09 -8.51
CA ALA A 439 19.56 -6.71 -7.55
C ALA A 439 19.47 -7.55 -6.26
N ALA A 440 18.26 -7.90 -5.83
CA ALA A 440 17.99 -8.81 -4.72
C ALA A 440 18.23 -10.29 -5.06
N ASN A 441 18.77 -10.61 -6.24
CA ASN A 441 19.11 -11.95 -6.71
C ASN A 441 17.91 -12.87 -7.02
N CYS A 442 16.76 -12.29 -7.35
CA CYS A 442 15.62 -13.04 -7.87
C CYS A 442 15.94 -13.68 -9.22
N GLN A 443 15.77 -15.00 -9.31
CA GLN A 443 16.07 -15.78 -10.52
C GLN A 443 15.07 -15.44 -11.64
N LYS A 444 13.77 -15.65 -11.38
CA LYS A 444 12.66 -15.29 -12.27
C LYS A 444 11.90 -14.10 -11.70
N VAL A 445 11.70 -13.04 -12.48
CA VAL A 445 10.88 -11.88 -12.15
C VAL A 445 9.72 -11.77 -13.13
N ILE A 446 8.50 -11.87 -12.60
CA ILE A 446 7.27 -11.55 -13.33
C ILE A 446 6.89 -10.11 -13.01
N TYR A 447 6.80 -9.26 -14.03
CA TYR A 447 6.36 -7.88 -13.86
C TYR A 447 4.86 -7.77 -14.09
N VAL A 448 4.10 -7.51 -13.04
CA VAL A 448 2.65 -7.24 -13.08
C VAL A 448 2.44 -5.78 -13.44
N THR A 449 1.88 -5.53 -14.63
CA THR A 449 1.68 -4.19 -15.18
C THR A 449 0.41 -4.14 -16.03
N ARG A 450 0.17 -2.98 -16.65
CA ARG A 450 -0.90 -2.75 -17.62
C ARG A 450 -0.37 -2.37 -18.98
N GLU A 451 -1.26 -2.47 -19.96
CA GLU A 451 -1.07 -1.87 -21.28
C GLU A 451 -0.86 -0.34 -21.21
N GLY A 452 -0.16 0.17 -22.22
CA GLY A 452 0.15 1.58 -22.42
C GLY A 452 1.44 2.06 -21.77
N GLU A 453 1.62 3.37 -21.78
CA GLU A 453 2.82 4.05 -21.25
C GLU A 453 2.96 3.93 -19.73
N ASP A 454 4.04 4.51 -19.19
CA ASP A 454 4.20 4.67 -17.75
C ASP A 454 3.07 5.54 -17.14
N SER A 455 3.04 5.71 -15.83
CA SER A 455 1.98 6.40 -15.11
C SER A 455 2.07 7.90 -15.39
N GLU A 456 1.04 8.47 -16.03
CA GLU A 456 0.93 9.92 -16.22
C GLU A 456 0.97 10.67 -14.87
N PHE A 457 0.41 10.06 -13.82
CA PHE A 457 0.49 10.61 -12.49
C PHE A 457 1.94 10.66 -11.97
N ALA A 458 2.68 9.55 -12.09
CA ALA A 458 4.08 9.51 -11.65
C ALA A 458 4.94 10.51 -12.42
N GLN A 459 4.74 10.62 -13.73
CA GLN A 459 5.38 11.62 -14.60
C GLN A 459 5.06 13.04 -14.15
N GLY A 460 3.78 13.32 -13.87
CA GLY A 460 3.35 14.64 -13.40
C GLY A 460 3.95 15.00 -12.04
N VAL A 461 3.96 14.08 -11.06
CA VAL A 461 4.60 14.34 -9.76
C VAL A 461 6.11 14.52 -9.93
N ALA A 462 6.76 13.70 -10.77
CA ALA A 462 8.17 13.86 -11.10
C ALA A 462 8.47 15.27 -11.63
N GLY A 463 7.61 15.81 -12.50
CA GLY A 463 7.73 17.18 -12.99
C GLY A 463 7.55 18.23 -11.89
N LEU A 464 6.59 18.04 -10.98
CA LEU A 464 6.36 18.95 -9.84
C LEU A 464 7.53 19.00 -8.85
N VAL A 465 8.33 17.93 -8.77
CA VAL A 465 9.50 17.85 -7.88
C VAL A 465 10.84 18.05 -8.62
N GLY A 466 10.79 18.56 -9.86
CA GLY A 466 11.98 19.01 -10.60
C GLY A 466 12.71 17.94 -11.41
N LEU A 467 12.10 16.78 -11.67
CA LEU A 467 12.72 15.68 -12.43
C LEU A 467 12.47 15.75 -13.95
N ASN A 468 11.89 16.85 -14.46
CA ASN A 468 11.70 17.07 -15.91
C ASN A 468 12.96 16.84 -16.76
N PRO A 469 14.17 17.27 -16.35
CA PRO A 469 15.37 17.08 -17.18
C PRO A 469 15.73 15.61 -17.44
N ILE A 470 15.24 14.68 -16.62
CA ILE A 470 15.54 13.24 -16.70
C ILE A 470 14.28 12.42 -17.00
N HIS A 471 13.20 13.08 -17.43
CA HIS A 471 11.89 12.47 -17.67
C HIS A 471 11.98 11.29 -18.66
N ASP A 472 12.64 11.52 -19.80
CA ASP A 472 12.79 10.51 -20.85
C ASP A 472 13.67 9.32 -20.43
N GLU A 473 14.62 9.54 -19.51
CA GLU A 473 15.45 8.48 -18.93
C GLU A 473 14.68 7.63 -17.88
N LEU A 474 13.59 8.16 -17.33
CA LEU A 474 12.78 7.46 -16.33
C LEU A 474 11.60 6.70 -16.95
N PHE A 475 10.83 7.35 -17.82
CA PHE A 475 9.45 6.92 -18.13
C PHE A 475 9.20 6.53 -19.59
N SER A 476 10.03 6.99 -20.54
CA SER A 476 9.70 6.89 -21.97
C SER A 476 9.89 5.47 -22.52
N LEU A 477 8.85 4.87 -23.10
CA LEU A 477 8.98 3.64 -23.88
C LEU A 477 9.71 3.85 -25.21
N GLY A 478 9.71 5.07 -25.74
CA GLY A 478 10.45 5.43 -26.96
C GLY A 478 11.97 5.49 -26.75
N ASN A 479 12.42 5.63 -25.51
CA ASN A 479 13.81 5.53 -25.13
C ASN A 479 14.09 4.11 -24.61
N ASN A 480 14.78 3.28 -25.41
CA ASN A 480 15.09 1.89 -25.03
C ASN A 480 16.02 1.75 -23.81
N LYS A 481 16.68 2.85 -23.40
CA LYS A 481 17.51 2.93 -22.19
C LYS A 481 16.79 3.57 -21.01
N SER A 482 15.52 3.94 -21.15
CA SER A 482 14.75 4.45 -20.01
C SER A 482 14.61 3.36 -18.95
N SER A 483 14.41 3.78 -17.71
CA SER A 483 14.25 2.87 -16.58
C SER A 483 13.01 1.98 -16.76
N PHE A 484 11.93 2.51 -17.34
CA PHE A 484 10.74 1.73 -17.67
C PHE A 484 11.00 0.70 -18.78
N SER A 485 11.70 1.09 -19.84
CA SER A 485 12.09 0.20 -20.94
C SER A 485 13.01 -0.93 -20.49
N GLU A 486 14.02 -0.61 -19.68
CA GLU A 486 14.94 -1.59 -19.10
C GLU A 486 14.21 -2.58 -18.19
N ALA A 487 13.27 -2.11 -17.37
CA ALA A 487 12.46 -2.99 -16.53
C ALA A 487 11.67 -4.01 -17.35
N LEU A 488 11.02 -3.58 -18.44
CA LEU A 488 10.35 -4.50 -19.36
C LEU A 488 11.34 -5.48 -19.99
N ASN A 489 12.48 -5.01 -20.48
CA ASN A 489 13.47 -5.85 -21.17
C ASN A 489 14.13 -6.89 -20.26
N ARG A 490 14.30 -6.57 -18.99
CA ARG A 490 14.96 -7.43 -18.00
C ARG A 490 14.01 -8.31 -17.19
N ALA A 491 12.70 -8.05 -17.21
CA ALA A 491 11.71 -8.99 -16.68
C ALA A 491 11.73 -10.30 -17.50
N ASP A 492 11.63 -11.44 -16.81
CA ASP A 492 11.58 -12.76 -17.46
C ASP A 492 10.21 -13.03 -18.08
N ALA A 493 9.17 -12.47 -17.46
CA ALA A 493 7.84 -12.39 -18.02
C ALA A 493 7.11 -11.13 -17.57
N VAL A 494 6.07 -10.77 -18.31
CA VAL A 494 5.15 -9.67 -17.97
C VAL A 494 3.75 -10.24 -17.80
N TYR A 495 3.12 -9.98 -16.65
CA TYR A 495 1.71 -10.26 -16.45
C TYR A 495 0.93 -9.01 -16.85
N CYS A 496 0.33 -9.04 -18.04
CA CYS A 496 -0.27 -7.87 -18.67
C CYS A 496 -1.77 -7.78 -18.35
N THR A 497 -2.24 -6.58 -18.01
CA THR A 497 -3.64 -6.31 -17.64
C THR A 497 -4.18 -5.08 -18.37
N LYS A 498 -5.51 -4.92 -18.35
CA LYS A 498 -6.24 -3.74 -18.88
C LYS A 498 -6.97 -3.02 -17.77
N TRP A 499 -6.37 -2.92 -16.59
CA TRP A 499 -7.06 -2.36 -15.43
C TRP A 499 -7.47 -0.89 -15.61
N ASN A 500 -6.86 -0.17 -16.56
CA ASN A 500 -7.20 1.21 -16.89
C ASN A 500 -8.56 1.34 -17.60
N ASP A 501 -9.14 0.24 -18.07
CA ASP A 501 -10.49 0.23 -18.64
C ASP A 501 -11.56 0.46 -17.54
N TYR A 502 -11.14 0.47 -16.27
CA TYR A 502 -12.01 0.62 -15.10
C TYR A 502 -11.51 1.74 -14.18
N ASN A 503 -12.43 2.30 -13.39
CA ASN A 503 -12.11 3.39 -12.46
C ASN A 503 -11.92 2.93 -11.00
N GLY A 504 -12.28 1.68 -10.68
CA GLY A 504 -12.14 1.10 -9.33
C GLY A 504 -13.04 1.73 -8.24
N THR A 505 -14.08 2.48 -8.63
CA THR A 505 -14.91 3.28 -7.71
C THR A 505 -16.27 2.66 -7.38
N SER A 506 -16.70 1.62 -8.08
CA SER A 506 -17.93 0.88 -7.79
C SER A 506 -17.66 -0.61 -7.58
N LEU A 507 -18.58 -1.33 -6.91
CA LEU A 507 -18.44 -2.78 -6.75
C LEU A 507 -18.37 -3.51 -8.10
N GLU A 508 -19.09 -3.02 -9.11
CA GLU A 508 -19.04 -3.58 -10.45
C GLU A 508 -17.70 -3.29 -11.14
N ASP A 509 -17.13 -2.09 -10.97
CA ASP A 509 -15.79 -1.77 -11.47
C ASP A 509 -14.72 -2.65 -10.80
N ILE A 510 -14.83 -2.88 -9.49
CA ILE A 510 -13.94 -3.76 -8.73
C ILE A 510 -14.01 -5.19 -9.27
N LYS A 511 -15.22 -5.69 -9.48
CA LYS A 511 -15.47 -7.00 -10.09
C LYS A 511 -14.84 -7.10 -11.47
N ASN A 512 -15.10 -6.13 -12.34
CA ASN A 512 -14.59 -6.17 -13.70
C ASN A 512 -13.06 -6.04 -13.74
N THR A 513 -12.48 -5.16 -12.92
CA THR A 513 -11.02 -5.02 -12.74
C THR A 513 -10.40 -6.35 -12.33
N PHE A 514 -10.94 -6.99 -11.30
CA PHE A 514 -10.40 -8.26 -10.80
C PHE A 514 -10.58 -9.39 -11.82
N THR A 515 -11.77 -9.55 -12.41
CA THR A 515 -12.04 -10.60 -13.40
C THR A 515 -11.16 -10.44 -14.63
N GLN A 516 -10.97 -9.21 -15.13
CA GLN A 516 -10.10 -8.92 -16.26
C GLN A 516 -8.64 -9.28 -15.92
N ALA A 517 -8.14 -8.81 -14.79
CA ALA A 517 -6.76 -9.07 -14.37
C ALA A 517 -6.53 -10.57 -14.09
N TYR A 518 -7.49 -11.29 -13.50
CA TYR A 518 -7.39 -12.72 -13.24
C TYR A 518 -7.35 -13.56 -14.53
N ARG A 519 -8.00 -13.07 -15.60
CA ARG A 519 -7.97 -13.67 -16.93
C ARG A 519 -6.79 -13.18 -17.77
N GLY A 520 -5.92 -12.34 -17.21
CA GLY A 520 -4.66 -11.93 -17.82
C GLY A 520 -3.75 -13.13 -18.10
N GLY A 521 -2.71 -12.87 -18.90
CA GLY A 521 -1.73 -13.87 -19.29
C GLY A 521 -0.32 -13.47 -18.89
N VAL A 522 0.50 -14.48 -18.58
CA VAL A 522 1.96 -14.32 -18.45
C VAL A 522 2.56 -14.33 -19.86
N LEU A 523 3.20 -13.22 -20.23
CA LEU A 523 3.90 -13.05 -21.49
C LEU A 523 5.40 -13.22 -21.26
N TYR A 524 5.94 -14.37 -21.65
CA TYR A 524 7.36 -14.70 -21.48
C TYR A 524 8.25 -13.89 -22.42
N LYS A 525 9.49 -13.64 -22.00
CA LYS A 525 10.43 -12.79 -22.75
C LYS A 525 10.58 -13.15 -24.24
N GLY A 526 10.50 -14.43 -24.61
CA GLY A 526 10.55 -14.90 -26.01
C GLY A 526 9.26 -14.66 -26.80
N ASP A 527 8.11 -14.60 -26.13
CA ASP A 527 6.77 -14.59 -26.73
C ASP A 527 6.16 -13.18 -26.79
N ARG A 528 6.92 -12.14 -26.41
CA ARG A 528 6.44 -10.75 -26.34
C ARG A 528 6.43 -10.01 -27.68
N THR A 529 6.71 -10.70 -28.79
CA THR A 529 6.62 -10.11 -30.13
C THR A 529 5.14 -9.90 -30.48
N GLY A 530 4.73 -8.64 -30.67
CA GLY A 530 3.32 -8.29 -30.96
C GLY A 530 2.41 -8.16 -29.74
N ALA A 531 2.95 -8.24 -28.53
CA ALA A 531 2.19 -7.90 -27.32
C ALA A 531 1.81 -6.40 -27.31
N PRO A 532 0.80 -5.99 -26.51
CA PRO A 532 0.43 -4.58 -26.37
C PRO A 532 1.59 -3.70 -25.87
N VAL A 533 1.59 -2.42 -26.24
CA VAL A 533 2.52 -1.40 -25.71
C VAL A 533 2.48 -1.44 -24.17
N GLY A 534 3.63 -1.30 -23.51
CA GLY A 534 3.76 -1.44 -22.05
C GLY A 534 3.84 -2.88 -21.55
N CYS A 535 3.59 -3.86 -22.43
CA CYS A 535 3.75 -5.30 -22.16
C CYS A 535 4.66 -6.00 -23.16
N ALA A 536 4.90 -5.38 -24.32
CA ALA A 536 5.82 -5.85 -25.35
C ALA A 536 7.29 -5.73 -24.93
N LYS A 537 8.11 -6.54 -25.61
CA LYS A 537 9.56 -6.32 -25.62
C LYS A 537 9.84 -5.10 -26.49
N ILE A 538 10.73 -4.23 -26.00
CA ILE A 538 11.14 -3.05 -26.76
C ILE A 538 12.32 -3.45 -27.65
N PRO A 539 12.28 -3.14 -28.96
CA PRO A 539 13.32 -3.52 -29.92
C PRO A 539 14.75 -3.11 -29.54
#